data_AF-A0A7Z2VW37-F1
#
_entry.id   AF-A0A7Z2VW37-F1
#
_cell.length_a   1.000
_cell.length_b   1.000
_cell.length_c   1.000
_cell.angle_alpha   90.00
_cell.angle_beta   90.00
_cell.angle_gamma   90.00
#
_symmetry.space_group_name_H-M   'P 1'
#
loop_
_entity.id
_entity.type
_entity.pdbx_description
1 polymer ?
#
loop_
_entity_poly.entity_id
_entity_poly.type
_entity_poly.pdbx_seq_one_letter_code
_entity_poly.pdbx_strand_id
1 'polypeptide(L)'
;MKLRKIGNSLGTTFTRDALATAGFTENVELDIVATPGEIRLHPPAGAAIRIEFTAQEAESLFRGNIDADFLAAARIKLREMEVRMQHDVRRKDIQRLANSHQNVVQAQVNLGRQLQGNKYEFTPELKSRFETLVVQEQEARAALNTALKGWTEPVYVQPIW
;
A
#
# COMPACT_ATOMS: atom_id res chain seq x y z
N MET A 1 -6.08 29.30 8.08
CA MET A 1 -5.46 28.88 6.79
C MET A 1 -6.29 29.43 5.63
N LYS A 2 -5.70 29.67 4.45
CA LYS A 2 -6.42 30.19 3.28
C LYS A 2 -6.46 29.14 2.18
N LEU A 3 -7.62 28.94 1.58
CA LEU A 3 -7.76 28.15 0.35
C LEU A 3 -7.18 28.95 -0.81
N ARG A 4 -6.42 28.27 -1.67
CA ARG A 4 -5.80 28.85 -2.86
C ARG A 4 -5.91 27.88 -4.03
N LYS A 5 -5.90 28.41 -5.25
CA LYS A 5 -5.81 27.58 -6.45
C LYS A 5 -4.39 27.03 -6.57
N ILE A 6 -4.26 25.72 -6.79
CA ILE A 6 -2.99 25.01 -7.03
C ILE A 6 -3.19 24.20 -8.32
N GLY A 7 -2.59 24.66 -9.42
CA GLY A 7 -2.85 24.10 -10.75
C GLY A 7 -4.34 24.21 -11.11
N ASN A 8 -4.96 23.07 -11.42
CA ASN A 8 -6.39 22.97 -11.73
C ASN A 8 -7.27 22.65 -10.50
N SER A 9 -6.69 22.56 -9.31
CA SER A 9 -7.39 22.15 -8.08
C SER A 9 -7.44 23.27 -7.04
N LEU A 10 -8.37 23.16 -6.09
CA LEU A 10 -8.39 23.97 -4.88
C LEU A 10 -7.53 23.27 -3.81
N GLY A 11 -6.63 24.00 -3.17
CA GLY A 11 -5.75 23.45 -2.16
C GLY A 11 -5.52 24.41 -0.99
N THR A 12 -4.98 23.87 0.10
CA THR A 12 -4.47 24.64 1.23
C THR A 12 -3.05 24.17 1.54
N THR A 13 -2.22 25.07 2.06
CA THR A 13 -0.85 24.74 2.45
C THR A 13 -0.74 24.73 3.96
N PHE A 14 -0.12 23.67 4.50
CA PHE A 14 0.23 23.55 5.90
C PHE A 14 1.71 23.91 6.09
N THR A 15 2.07 24.41 7.27
CA THR A 15 3.48 24.57 7.62
C THR A 15 4.09 23.19 7.88
N ARG A 16 5.39 23.06 7.60
CA ARG A 16 6.13 21.80 7.83
C ARG A 16 6.03 21.34 9.28
N ASP A 17 6.13 22.27 10.22
CA ASP A 17 6.05 21.99 11.66
C ASP A 17 4.68 21.44 12.05
N ALA A 18 3.59 22.00 11.51
CA ALA A 18 2.23 21.53 11.81
C ALA A 18 2.00 20.10 11.28
N LEU A 19 2.53 19.77 10.09
CA LEU A 19 2.46 18.41 9.54
C LEU A 19 3.31 17.43 10.35
N ALA A 20 4.52 17.84 10.75
CA ALA A 20 5.41 17.00 11.55
C ALA A 20 4.83 16.69 12.94
N THR A 21 4.25 17.69 13.61
CA THR A 21 3.54 17.48 14.90
C THR A 21 2.34 16.55 14.75
N ALA A 22 1.64 16.62 13.61
CA ALA A 22 0.53 15.74 13.30
C ALA A 22 0.96 14.35 12.78
N GLY A 23 2.26 14.08 12.67
CA GLY A 23 2.80 12.80 12.21
C GLY A 23 2.67 12.56 10.71
N PHE A 24 2.40 13.60 9.90
CA PHE A 24 2.29 13.48 8.46
C PHE A 24 3.65 13.66 7.78
N THR A 25 3.94 12.78 6.81
CA THR A 25 5.09 12.89 5.91
C THR A 25 4.65 13.36 4.52
N GLU A 26 5.59 13.88 3.74
CA GLU A 26 5.33 14.29 2.36
C GLU A 26 4.91 13.09 1.49
N ASN A 27 4.07 13.33 0.49
CA ASN A 27 3.56 12.33 -0.47
C ASN A 27 2.67 11.22 0.14
N VAL A 28 2.06 11.47 1.29
CA VAL A 28 1.08 10.55 1.90
C VAL A 28 -0.33 10.88 1.42
N GLU A 29 -1.07 9.87 0.99
CA GLU A 29 -2.51 9.98 0.73
C GLU A 29 -3.26 10.17 2.05
N LEU A 30 -4.29 11.03 2.06
CA LEU A 30 -5.08 11.35 3.26
C LEU A 30 -6.57 11.18 2.96
N ASP A 31 -7.29 10.62 3.93
CA ASP A 31 -8.74 10.64 3.92
C ASP A 31 -9.23 12.00 4.43
N ILE A 32 -10.15 12.61 3.67
CA ILE A 32 -10.75 13.90 4.00
C ILE A 32 -12.18 13.65 4.47
N VAL A 33 -12.46 13.98 5.72
CA VAL A 33 -13.81 13.95 6.29
C VAL A 33 -14.27 15.37 6.53
N ALA A 34 -15.29 15.81 5.80
CA ALA A 34 -15.89 17.12 5.96
C ALA A 34 -17.18 17.01 6.79
N THR A 35 -17.28 17.79 7.87
CA THR A 35 -18.49 17.96 8.68
C THR A 35 -18.85 19.45 8.75
N PRO A 36 -20.09 19.83 9.10
CA PRO A 36 -20.47 21.24 9.17
C PRO A 36 -19.55 22.03 10.12
N GLY A 37 -18.77 22.96 9.56
CA GLY A 37 -17.85 23.82 10.32
C GLY A 37 -16.40 23.33 10.46
N GLU A 38 -16.08 22.10 10.03
CA GLU A 38 -14.71 21.57 10.13
C GLU A 38 -14.37 20.61 8.98
N ILE A 39 -13.08 20.52 8.64
CA ILE A 39 -12.53 19.48 7.76
C ILE A 39 -11.46 18.76 8.55
N ARG A 40 -11.61 17.44 8.69
CA ARG A 40 -10.65 16.57 9.36
C ARG A 40 -9.87 15.79 8.31
N LEU A 41 -8.56 15.76 8.50
CA LEU A 41 -7.64 14.96 7.70
C LEU A 41 -7.23 13.76 8.54
N HIS A 42 -7.45 12.57 7.99
CA HIS A 42 -7.08 11.31 8.62
C HIS A 42 -6.05 10.60 7.73
N PRO A 43 -5.10 9.87 8.33
CA PRO A 43 -4.42 8.79 7.59
C PRO A 43 -5.49 7.86 7.00
N PRO A 44 -5.27 7.29 5.81
CA PRO A 44 -6.28 6.50 5.12
C PRO A 44 -6.72 5.35 6.01
N ALA A 45 -8.01 5.01 6.01
CA ALA A 45 -8.67 4.12 6.98
C ALA A 45 -8.11 2.67 7.09
N GLY A 46 -7.05 2.33 6.36
CA GLY A 46 -6.23 1.11 6.54
C GLY A 46 -4.91 1.32 7.29
N ALA A 47 -4.63 2.52 7.79
CA ALA A 47 -3.38 2.91 8.45
C ALA A 47 -3.54 3.25 9.94
N ALA A 48 -4.73 3.03 10.52
CA ALA A 48 -4.90 3.10 11.96
C ALA A 48 -4.18 1.91 12.62
N ILE A 49 -3.05 2.18 13.27
CA ILE A 49 -2.34 1.20 14.08
C ILE A 49 -3.24 0.85 15.27
N ARG A 50 -3.99 -0.25 15.17
CA ARG A 50 -4.79 -0.78 16.27
C ARG A 50 -3.89 -1.55 17.22
N ILE A 51 -3.35 -0.86 18.23
CA ILE A 51 -2.58 -1.51 19.29
C ILE A 51 -3.55 -2.16 20.26
N GLU A 52 -3.49 -3.48 20.37
CA GLU A 52 -4.28 -4.24 21.34
C GLU A 52 -3.58 -4.24 22.70
N PHE A 53 -4.23 -3.62 23.68
CA PHE A 53 -3.83 -3.65 25.08
C PHE A 53 -4.53 -4.78 25.81
N THR A 54 -3.83 -5.42 26.76
CA THR A 54 -4.47 -6.29 27.73
C THR A 54 -5.37 -5.46 28.65
N ALA A 55 -6.32 -6.09 29.35
CA ALA A 55 -7.20 -5.39 30.27
C ALA A 55 -6.41 -4.61 31.34
N GLN A 56 -5.31 -5.18 31.83
CA GLN A 56 -4.44 -4.55 32.82
C GLN A 56 -3.68 -3.34 32.23
N GLU A 57 -3.18 -3.45 31.00
CA GLU A 57 -2.53 -2.34 30.29
C GLU A 57 -3.49 -1.18 30.01
N ALA A 58 -4.73 -1.49 29.59
CA ALA A 58 -5.76 -0.49 29.37
C ALA A 58 -6.16 0.22 30.68
N GLU A 59 -6.21 -0.52 31.79
CA GLU A 59 -6.50 0.02 33.12
C GLU A 59 -5.36 0.91 33.64
N SER A 60 -4.10 0.51 33.42
CA SER A 60 -2.92 1.34 33.75
C SER A 60 -2.90 2.64 32.94
N LEU A 61 -3.23 2.59 31.64
CA LEU A 61 -3.39 3.79 30.80
C LEU A 61 -4.49 4.70 31.33
N PHE A 62 -5.65 4.15 31.66
CA PHE A 62 -6.80 4.92 32.16
C PHE A 62 -6.50 5.60 33.50
N ARG A 63 -5.71 4.94 34.36
CA ARG A 63 -5.27 5.48 35.65
C ARG A 63 -4.07 6.44 35.55
N GLY A 64 -3.54 6.67 34.34
CA GLY A 64 -2.35 7.49 34.12
C GLY A 64 -1.06 6.90 34.71
N ASN A 65 -1.07 5.61 35.07
CA ASN A 65 0.06 4.94 35.69
C ASN A 65 0.93 4.30 34.61
N ILE A 66 1.72 5.13 33.95
CA ILE A 66 2.61 4.74 32.85
C ILE A 66 4.01 4.54 33.43
N ASP A 67 4.30 3.31 33.86
CA ASP A 67 5.65 2.94 34.32
C ASP A 67 6.59 2.58 33.16
N ALA A 68 7.87 2.39 33.48
CA ALA A 68 8.90 2.09 32.48
C ALA A 68 8.65 0.76 31.76
N ASP A 69 8.08 -0.22 32.46
CA ASP A 69 7.80 -1.55 31.92
C ASP A 69 6.62 -1.51 30.93
N PHE A 70 5.57 -0.74 31.25
CA PHE A 70 4.47 -0.46 30.35
C PHE A 70 4.94 0.22 29.05
N LEU A 71 5.82 1.23 29.16
CA LEU A 71 6.38 1.90 27.99
C LEU A 71 7.25 0.97 27.13
N ALA A 72 8.01 0.08 27.74
CA ALA A 72 8.81 -0.92 27.03
C ALA A 72 7.90 -1.90 26.27
N ALA A 73 6.84 -2.41 26.90
CA ALA A 73 5.88 -3.32 26.28
C ALA A 73 5.13 -2.64 25.12
N ALA A 74 4.65 -1.42 25.30
CA ALA A 74 3.97 -0.65 24.25
C ALA A 74 4.88 -0.38 23.03
N ARG A 75 6.17 -0.07 23.26
CA ARG A 75 7.16 0.12 22.19
C ARG A 75 7.42 -1.17 21.40
N ILE A 76 7.48 -2.32 22.07
CA ILE A 76 7.63 -3.62 21.41
C ILE A 76 6.42 -3.89 20.50
N LYS A 77 5.20 -3.72 21.03
CA LYS A 77 3.95 -3.90 20.26
C LYS A 77 3.88 -2.97 19.05
N LEU A 78 4.27 -1.70 19.21
CA LEU A 78 4.32 -0.73 18.12
C LEU A 78 5.28 -1.20 17.02
N ARG A 79 6.49 -1.62 17.39
CA ARG A 79 7.50 -2.11 16.44
C ARG A 79 7.04 -3.37 15.70
N GLU A 80 6.38 -4.30 16.39
CA GLU A 80 5.81 -5.49 15.75
C GLU A 80 4.70 -5.14 14.75
N MET A 81 3.86 -4.16 15.07
CA MET A 81 2.84 -3.67 14.15
C MET A 81 3.43 -2.94 12.94
N GLU A 82 4.46 -2.12 13.12
CA GLU A 82 5.16 -1.46 12.01
C GLU A 82 5.72 -2.49 11.03
N VAL A 83 6.35 -3.55 11.54
CA VAL A 83 6.86 -4.65 10.71
C VAL A 83 5.71 -5.35 9.98
N ARG A 84 4.60 -5.67 10.66
CA ARG A 84 3.42 -6.27 10.03
C ARG A 84 2.86 -5.38 8.91
N MET A 85 2.74 -4.08 9.13
CA MET A 85 2.25 -3.14 8.12
C MET A 85 3.18 -3.07 6.92
N GLN A 86 4.49 -3.02 7.13
CA GLN A 86 5.47 -3.05 6.03
C GLN A 86 5.35 -4.34 5.21
N HIS A 87 5.14 -5.48 5.88
CA HIS A 87 4.89 -6.75 5.22
C HIS A 87 3.58 -6.75 4.42
N ASP A 88 2.49 -6.19 4.96
CA ASP A 88 1.20 -6.12 4.28
C ASP A 88 1.23 -5.20 3.06
N VAL A 89 1.88 -4.04 3.16
CA VAL A 89 2.11 -3.14 2.03
C VAL A 89 2.89 -3.87 0.94
N ARG A 90 4.02 -4.49 1.31
CA ARG A 90 4.85 -5.27 0.39
C ARG A 90 4.08 -6.43 -0.25
N ARG A 91 3.22 -7.12 0.51
CA ARG A 91 2.35 -8.20 0.00
C ARG A 91 1.34 -7.69 -1.02
N LYS A 92 0.69 -6.55 -0.75
CA LYS A 92 -0.25 -5.92 -1.70
C LYS A 92 0.46 -5.50 -2.99
N ASP A 93 1.70 -5.02 -2.90
CA ASP A 93 2.48 -4.64 -4.07
C ASP A 93 2.90 -5.85 -4.90
N ILE A 94 3.36 -6.93 -4.25
CA ILE A 94 3.63 -8.21 -4.92
C ILE A 94 2.36 -8.73 -5.61
N GLN A 95 1.21 -8.66 -4.96
CA GLN A 95 -0.06 -9.10 -5.56
C GLN A 95 -0.44 -8.25 -6.77
N ARG A 96 -0.26 -6.92 -6.70
CA ARG A 96 -0.50 -6.01 -7.83
C ARG A 96 0.40 -6.35 -9.02
N LEU A 97 1.68 -6.61 -8.78
CA LEU A 97 2.63 -7.03 -9.81
C LEU A 97 2.27 -8.39 -10.43
N ALA A 98 1.88 -9.36 -9.59
CA ALA A 98 1.44 -10.68 -10.06
C ALA A 98 0.21 -10.58 -10.97
N ASN A 99 -0.79 -9.78 -10.57
CA ASN A 99 -1.99 -9.54 -11.38
C ASN A 99 -1.64 -8.85 -12.72
N SER A 100 -0.72 -7.88 -12.69
CA SER A 100 -0.24 -7.21 -13.90
C SER A 100 0.41 -8.21 -14.87
N HIS A 101 1.31 -9.06 -14.38
CA HIS A 101 1.94 -10.10 -15.19
C HIS A 101 0.90 -11.06 -15.79
N GLN A 102 -0.06 -11.51 -14.99
CA GLN A 102 -1.14 -12.39 -15.46
C GLN A 102 -1.99 -11.74 -16.55
N ASN A 103 -2.27 -10.44 -16.46
CA ASN A 103 -2.99 -9.70 -17.50
C ASN A 103 -2.21 -9.66 -18.82
N VAL A 104 -0.89 -9.45 -18.77
CA VAL A 104 -0.03 -9.46 -19.98
C VAL A 104 -0.03 -10.85 -20.62
N VAL A 105 0.13 -11.91 -19.83
CA VAL A 105 0.07 -13.30 -20.32
C VAL A 105 -1.29 -13.59 -20.97
N GLN A 106 -2.39 -13.17 -20.34
CA GLN A 106 -3.72 -13.36 -20.90
C GLN A 106 -3.92 -12.60 -22.22
N ALA A 107 -3.34 -11.40 -22.34
CA ALA A 107 -3.35 -10.63 -23.58
C ALA A 107 -2.59 -11.34 -24.71
N GLN A 108 -1.45 -11.97 -24.41
CA GLN A 108 -0.71 -12.79 -25.38
C GLN A 108 -1.52 -14.03 -25.82
N VAL A 109 -2.18 -14.73 -24.89
CA VAL A 109 -3.04 -15.88 -25.21
C VAL A 109 -4.19 -15.45 -26.14
N ASN A 110 -4.82 -14.31 -25.85
CA ASN A 110 -5.91 -13.79 -26.69
C ASN A 110 -5.40 -13.41 -28.09
N LEU A 111 -4.21 -12.82 -28.19
CA LEU A 111 -3.57 -12.51 -29.47
C LEU A 111 -3.27 -13.79 -30.27
N GLY A 112 -2.78 -14.84 -29.61
CA GLY A 112 -2.57 -16.15 -30.23
C GLY A 112 -3.85 -16.76 -30.81
N ARG A 113 -4.98 -16.64 -30.10
CA ARG A 113 -6.29 -17.07 -30.60
C ARG A 113 -6.77 -16.25 -31.81
N GLN A 114 -6.52 -14.93 -31.81
CA GLN A 114 -6.84 -14.08 -32.96
C GLN A 114 -6.05 -14.47 -34.22
N LEU A 115 -4.76 -14.81 -34.05
CA LEU A 115 -3.91 -15.26 -35.14
C LEU A 115 -4.36 -16.60 -35.73
N GLN A 116 -4.87 -17.53 -34.90
CA GLN A 116 -5.45 -18.79 -35.37
C GLN A 116 -6.74 -18.58 -36.18
N GLY A 117 -7.57 -17.59 -35.80
CA GLY A 117 -8.79 -17.22 -36.54
C GLY A 117 -8.51 -16.57 -37.90
N ASN A 118 -7.40 -15.82 -38.02
CA ASN A 118 -7.00 -15.10 -39.22
C ASN A 118 -6.05 -15.89 -40.14
N LYS A 119 -6.09 -17.24 -40.13
CA LYS A 119 -5.21 -18.10 -40.94
C LYS A 119 -3.71 -17.74 -40.82
N TYR A 120 -3.25 -17.35 -39.64
CA TYR A 120 -1.84 -16.99 -39.37
C TYR A 120 -1.30 -15.79 -40.16
N GLU A 121 -2.16 -14.92 -40.71
CA GLU A 121 -1.69 -13.66 -41.29
C GLU A 121 -1.26 -12.69 -40.19
N PHE A 122 0.06 -12.59 -40.01
CA PHE A 122 0.67 -11.59 -39.14
C PHE A 122 0.64 -10.23 -39.83
N THR A 123 -0.44 -9.48 -39.63
CA THR A 123 -0.47 -8.08 -40.08
C THR A 123 0.60 -7.27 -39.32
N PRO A 124 1.11 -6.17 -39.91
CA PRO A 124 2.06 -5.28 -39.24
C PRO A 124 1.57 -4.83 -37.85
N GLU A 125 0.26 -4.59 -37.70
CA GLU A 125 -0.36 -4.21 -36.43
C GLU A 125 -0.29 -5.33 -35.38
N LEU A 126 -0.57 -6.58 -35.79
CA LEU A 126 -0.49 -7.74 -34.89
C LEU A 126 0.96 -8.05 -34.49
N LYS A 127 1.90 -7.85 -35.41
CA LYS A 127 3.34 -7.97 -35.14
C LYS A 127 3.81 -6.95 -34.09
N SER A 128 3.50 -5.68 -34.30
CA SER A 128 3.84 -4.61 -33.36
C SER A 128 3.22 -4.84 -31.97
N ARG A 129 1.96 -5.29 -31.93
CA ARG A 129 1.29 -5.63 -30.68
C ARG A 129 1.92 -6.82 -29.95
N PHE A 130 2.34 -7.85 -30.68
CA PHE A 130 3.05 -8.99 -30.11
C PHE A 130 4.39 -8.57 -29.51
N GLU A 131 5.21 -7.82 -30.27
CA GLU A 131 6.51 -7.32 -29.81
C GLU A 131 6.36 -6.46 -28.54
N THR A 132 5.34 -5.60 -28.49
CA THR A 132 5.02 -4.78 -27.31
C THR A 132 4.68 -5.65 -26.10
N LEU A 133 3.85 -6.69 -26.28
CA LEU A 133 3.46 -7.58 -25.18
C LEU A 133 4.64 -8.42 -24.67
N VAL A 134 5.59 -8.79 -25.52
CA VAL A 134 6.81 -9.51 -25.11
C VAL A 134 7.69 -8.64 -24.22
N VAL A 135 7.89 -7.37 -24.59
CA VAL A 135 8.64 -6.41 -23.77
C VAL A 135 7.95 -6.18 -22.42
N GLN A 136 6.63 -5.95 -22.43
CA GLN A 136 5.83 -5.77 -21.21
C GLN A 136 5.87 -6.99 -20.28
N GLU A 137 5.88 -8.20 -20.83
CA GLU A 137 5.99 -9.42 -20.04
C GLU A 137 7.36 -9.53 -19.36
N GLN A 138 8.44 -9.24 -20.09
CA GLN A 138 9.80 -9.25 -19.55
C GLN A 138 9.95 -8.23 -18.42
N GLU A 139 9.43 -7.02 -18.59
CA GLU A 139 9.43 -5.98 -17.55
C GLU A 139 8.60 -6.37 -16.33
N ALA A 140 7.36 -6.86 -16.53
CA ALA A 140 6.50 -7.29 -15.44
C ALA A 140 7.11 -8.46 -14.65
N ARG A 141 7.73 -9.42 -15.35
CA ARG A 141 8.40 -10.58 -14.74
C ARG A 141 9.66 -10.16 -14.00
N ALA A 142 10.46 -9.25 -14.54
CA ALA A 142 11.65 -8.71 -13.87
C ALA A 142 11.27 -7.93 -12.59
N ALA A 143 10.22 -7.11 -12.65
CA ALA A 143 9.69 -6.39 -11.51
C ALA A 143 9.18 -7.35 -10.41
N LEU A 144 8.42 -8.39 -10.78
CA LEU A 144 7.95 -9.41 -9.84
C LEU A 144 9.10 -10.17 -9.18
N ASN A 145 10.08 -10.64 -9.97
CA ASN A 145 11.26 -11.34 -9.45
C ASN A 145 12.07 -10.46 -8.49
N THR A 146 12.17 -9.16 -8.78
CA THR A 146 12.87 -8.20 -7.91
C THR A 146 12.10 -7.99 -6.60
N ALA A 147 10.78 -7.86 -6.65
CA ALA A 147 9.94 -7.72 -5.46
C ALA A 147 9.98 -8.95 -4.55
N LEU A 148 10.03 -10.15 -5.15
CA LEU A 148 10.14 -11.44 -4.45
C LEU A 148 11.54 -11.69 -3.89
N LYS A 149 12.59 -11.05 -4.42
CA LYS A 149 13.96 -11.23 -3.93
C LYS A 149 14.07 -10.75 -2.48
N GLY A 150 14.41 -11.68 -1.57
CA GLY A 150 14.51 -11.40 -0.14
C GLY A 150 13.16 -11.25 0.58
N TRP A 151 12.06 -11.69 -0.03
CA TRP A 151 10.79 -11.87 0.69
C TRP A 151 10.76 -13.25 1.34
N THR A 152 10.81 -13.27 2.67
CA THR A 152 10.45 -14.44 3.48
C THR A 152 9.06 -14.20 4.05
N GLU A 153 8.15 -15.17 3.88
CA GLU A 153 6.86 -15.09 4.54
C GLU A 153 7.08 -15.07 6.06
N PRO A 154 6.56 -14.05 6.78
CA PRO A 154 6.61 -14.04 8.22
C PRO A 154 5.74 -15.18 8.76
N VAL A 155 6.36 -16.12 9.47
CA VAL A 155 5.66 -17.17 10.21
C VAL A 155 4.99 -16.51 11.42
N TYR A 156 3.74 -16.09 11.26
CA TYR A 156 2.93 -15.65 12.38
C TYR A 156 2.35 -16.88 13.08
N VAL A 157 2.95 -17.26 14.21
CA VAL A 157 2.34 -18.23 15.12
C VAL A 157 1.09 -17.56 15.69
N GLN A 158 -0.09 -17.96 15.21
CA GLN A 158 -1.33 -17.52 15.85
C GLN A 158 -1.39 -18.16 17.24
N PRO A 159 -1.60 -17.37 18.31
CA PRO A 159 -1.91 -17.95 19.61
C PRO A 159 -3.24 -18.70 19.47
N ILE A 160 -3.19 -20.01 19.74
CA ILE A 160 -4.37 -20.85 19.90
C ILE A 160 -5.01 -20.39 21.22
N TRP A 161 -6.17 -19.75 21.12
CA TRP A 161 -7.03 -19.44 22.28
C TRP A 161 -7.93 -20.63 22.58
#